data_AF-A0A7C2SC96-F1
#
_entry.id   AF-A0A7C2SC96-F1
#
_cell.length_a   1.000
_cell.length_b   1.000
_cell.length_c   1.000
_cell.angle_alpha   90.00
_cell.angle_beta   90.00
_cell.angle_gamma   90.00
#
_symmetry.space_group_name_H-M   'P 1'
#
loop_
_entity.id
_entity.type
_entity.pdbx_description
1 polymer ?
#
loop_
_entity_poly.entity_id
_entity_poly.type
_entity_poly.pdbx_seq_one_letter_code
_entity_poly.pdbx_strand_id
1 'polypeptide(L)'
;MEAILIGIYSFFVWLIFIKFKWLPWNTKSQVIVVIIPIVGITALILTLNVVAPSSSDVRVIKYVVQIVPQVRGRVIEVPVTGNDYVKQGTVLFKIDPTQYQNAVNQLEGKLAANQ
;
A
#
# COMPACT_ATOMS: atom_id res chain seq x y z
N MET A 1 -24.54 -14.26 1.73
CA MET A 1 -24.40 -13.66 0.38
C MET A 1 -24.67 -14.70 -0.70
N GLU A 2 -24.03 -15.87 -0.64
CA GLU A 2 -24.18 -16.96 -1.62
C GLU A 2 -25.60 -17.52 -1.75
N ALA A 3 -26.33 -17.69 -0.63
CA ALA A 3 -27.72 -18.18 -0.66
C ALA A 3 -28.69 -17.25 -1.41
N ILE A 4 -28.46 -15.94 -1.36
CA ILE A 4 -29.28 -14.94 -2.07
C ILE A 4 -29.03 -15.05 -3.58
N LEU A 5 -27.77 -15.23 -3.99
CA LEU A 5 -27.39 -15.40 -5.40
C LEU A 5 -28.05 -16.64 -6.02
N ILE A 6 -28.01 -17.78 -5.31
CA ILE A 6 -28.64 -19.04 -5.75
C ILE A 6 -30.16 -18.90 -5.80
N GLY A 7 -30.75 -18.20 -4.81
CA GLY A 7 -32.19 -17.93 -4.77
C GLY A 7 -32.66 -17.10 -5.97
N ILE A 8 -31.95 -16.01 -6.29
CA ILE A 8 -32.26 -15.15 -7.45
C ILE A 8 -32.10 -15.93 -8.76
N TYR A 9 -31.02 -16.69 -8.91
CA TYR A 9 -30.79 -17.50 -10.10
C TYR A 9 -31.91 -18.54 -10.33
N SER A 10 -32.30 -19.25 -9.26
CA SER A 10 -33.38 -20.22 -9.29
C SER A 10 -34.74 -19.58 -9.63
N PHE A 11 -34.99 -18.36 -9.13
CA PHE A 11 -36.19 -17.59 -9.46
C PHE A 11 -36.26 -17.22 -10.94
N PHE A 12 -35.15 -16.79 -11.55
CA PHE A 12 -35.09 -16.49 -12.98
C PHE A 12 -35.26 -17.75 -13.84
N VAL A 13 -34.64 -18.88 -13.46
CA VAL A 13 -34.85 -20.17 -14.15
C VAL A 13 -36.33 -20.58 -14.07
N TRP A 14 -36.94 -20.51 -12.89
CA TRP A 14 -38.36 -20.80 -12.72
C TRP A 14 -39.26 -19.88 -13.57
N LEU A 15 -38.97 -18.58 -13.63
CA LEU A 15 -39.76 -17.62 -14.39
C LEU A 15 -39.68 -17.88 -15.91
N ILE A 16 -38.49 -18.18 -16.44
CA ILE A 16 -38.26 -18.43 -17.87
C ILE A 16 -38.87 -19.75 -18.33
N PHE A 17 -38.68 -20.82 -17.56
CA PHE A 17 -39.09 -22.17 -17.97
C PHE A 17 -40.52 -22.54 -17.57
N ILE A 18 -41.02 -22.08 -16.41
CA ILE A 18 -42.32 -22.48 -15.88
C ILE A 18 -43.39 -21.41 -16.15
N LYS A 19 -43.10 -20.13 -15.90
CA LYS A 19 -44.12 -19.06 -16.02
C LYS A 19 -44.28 -18.55 -17.45
N PHE A 20 -43.18 -18.27 -18.15
CA PHE A 20 -43.21 -17.75 -19.53
C PHE A 20 -43.14 -18.83 -20.62
N LYS A 21 -42.79 -20.07 -20.26
CA LYS A 21 -42.70 -21.23 -21.18
C LYS A 21 -41.93 -20.96 -22.49
N TRP A 22 -40.89 -20.12 -22.45
CA TRP A 22 -40.12 -19.77 -23.64
C TRP A 22 -39.29 -20.93 -24.20
N LEU A 23 -38.92 -21.90 -23.36
CA LEU A 23 -38.29 -23.16 -23.77
C LEU A 23 -38.96 -24.36 -23.10
N PRO A 24 -39.04 -25.52 -23.77
CA PRO A 24 -39.52 -26.74 -23.17
C PRO A 24 -38.56 -27.18 -22.04
N TRP A 25 -39.15 -27.50 -20.89
CA TRP A 25 -38.42 -28.10 -19.76
C TRP A 25 -38.12 -29.58 -20.06
N ASN A 26 -37.09 -29.79 -20.88
CA ASN A 26 -36.58 -31.11 -21.27
C ASN A 26 -35.20 -31.35 -20.63
N THR A 27 -34.72 -32.59 -20.70
CA THR A 27 -33.41 -32.98 -20.15
C THR A 27 -32.26 -32.14 -20.73
N LYS A 28 -32.35 -31.67 -21.98
CA LYS A 28 -31.31 -30.82 -22.60
C LYS A 28 -31.27 -29.43 -21.97
N SER A 29 -32.43 -28.81 -21.74
CA SER A 29 -32.57 -27.50 -21.10
C SER A 29 -32.04 -27.52 -19.67
N GLN A 30 -32.33 -28.57 -18.90
CA GLN A 30 -31.79 -28.74 -17.55
C GLN A 30 -30.26 -28.82 -17.54
N VAL A 31 -29.70 -29.59 -18.47
CA VAL A 31 -28.25 -29.77 -18.63
C VAL A 31 -27.57 -28.44 -19.01
N ILE A 32 -28.17 -27.65 -19.90
CA ILE A 32 -27.66 -26.34 -20.33
C ILE A 32 -27.63 -25.34 -19.17
N VAL A 33 -28.70 -25.26 -18.37
CA VAL A 33 -28.81 -24.33 -17.24
C VAL A 33 -27.72 -24.60 -16.19
N VAL A 34 -27.34 -25.86 -15.98
CA VAL A 34 -26.31 -26.22 -15.00
C VAL A 34 -24.89 -26.04 -15.56
N ILE A 35 -24.66 -26.40 -16.83
CA ILE A 35 -23.31 -26.41 -17.43
C ILE A 35 -22.80 -25.01 -17.76
N ILE A 36 -23.64 -24.12 -18.30
CA ILE A 36 -23.20 -22.78 -18.73
C ILE A 36 -22.58 -21.98 -17.58
N PRO A 37 -23.20 -21.88 -16.38
CA PRO A 37 -22.61 -21.16 -15.26
C PRO A 37 -21.29 -21.77 -14.78
N ILE A 38 -21.19 -23.11 -14.72
CA ILE A 38 -19.99 -23.81 -14.27
C ILE A 38 -18.82 -23.51 -15.22
N VAL A 39 -19.05 -23.62 -16.52
CA VAL A 39 -18.04 -23.33 -17.54
C VAL A 39 -17.67 -21.84 -17.52
N GLY A 40 -18.65 -20.95 -17.39
CA GLY A 40 -18.42 -19.51 -17.32
C GLY A 40 -17.58 -19.10 -16.10
N ILE A 41 -17.89 -19.63 -14.92
CA ILE A 41 -17.11 -19.37 -13.70
C ILE A 41 -15.70 -19.93 -13.83
N THR A 42 -15.55 -21.15 -14.38
CA THR A 42 -14.25 -21.77 -14.60
C THR A 42 -13.39 -20.93 -15.56
N ALA A 43 -13.95 -20.51 -16.70
CA ALA A 43 -13.26 -19.65 -17.66
C ALA A 43 -12.88 -18.29 -17.07
N LEU A 44 -13.76 -17.70 -16.25
CA LEU A 44 -13.49 -16.45 -15.55
C LEU A 44 -12.32 -16.59 -14.57
N ILE A 45 -12.31 -17.65 -13.74
CA ILE A 45 -11.23 -17.90 -12.78
C ILE A 45 -9.90 -18.11 -13.50
N LEU A 46 -9.89 -18.87 -14.60
CA LEU A 46 -8.68 -19.09 -15.39
C LEU A 46 -8.18 -17.77 -16.02
N THR A 47 -9.08 -16.95 -16.55
CA THR A 47 -8.74 -15.66 -17.15
C THR A 47 -8.19 -14.69 -16.10
N LEU A 48 -8.81 -14.64 -14.91
CA LEU A 48 -8.36 -13.78 -13.81
C LEU A 48 -6.97 -14.19 -13.31
N ASN A 49 -6.65 -15.48 -13.25
CA ASN A 49 -5.30 -15.92 -12.89
C ASN A 49 -4.23 -15.46 -13.90
N VAL A 50 -4.59 -15.34 -15.19
CA VAL A 50 -3.66 -14.89 -16.24
C VAL A 50 -3.54 -13.35 -16.26
N VAL A 51 -4.65 -12.64 -16.13
CA VAL A 51 -4.69 -11.17 -16.31
C VAL A 51 -4.39 -10.40 -15.03
N ALA A 52 -4.69 -10.96 -13.86
CA ALA A 52 -4.50 -10.32 -12.56
C ALA A 52 -3.73 -11.25 -11.60
N PRO A 53 -2.42 -11.43 -11.80
CA PRO A 53 -1.59 -12.18 -10.87
C PRO A 53 -1.61 -11.50 -9.50
N SER A 54 -2.14 -12.19 -8.50
CA SER A 54 -2.12 -11.75 -7.11
C SER A 54 -0.87 -12.32 -6.44
N SER A 55 0.00 -11.46 -5.93
CA SER A 55 1.15 -11.85 -5.12
C SER A 55 1.01 -11.25 -3.72
N SER A 56 1.24 -12.07 -2.71
CA SER A 56 1.38 -11.60 -1.32
C SER A 56 2.73 -10.93 -1.06
N ASP A 57 3.70 -11.09 -1.95
CA ASP A 57 5.03 -10.49 -1.82
C ASP A 57 5.04 -9.09 -2.45
N VAL A 58 4.57 -8.12 -1.67
CA VAL A 58 4.62 -6.70 -2.02
C VAL A 58 5.84 -6.07 -1.35
N ARG A 59 6.87 -5.78 -2.15
CA ARG A 59 8.04 -5.04 -1.67
C ARG A 59 7.91 -3.55 -1.98
N VAL A 60 7.83 -2.74 -0.93
CA VAL A 60 7.85 -1.28 -1.05
C VAL A 60 9.30 -0.81 -1.03
N ILE A 61 9.82 -0.39 -2.19
CA ILE A 61 11.16 0.20 -2.31
C ILE A 61 11.01 1.73 -2.23
N LYS A 62 11.71 2.37 -1.30
CA LYS A 62 11.78 3.83 -1.18
C LYS A 62 13.23 4.27 -1.24
N TYR A 63 13.46 5.44 -1.82
CA TYR A 63 14.77 6.07 -1.80
C TYR A 63 15.05 6.58 -0.37
N VAL A 64 16.19 6.18 0.18
CA VAL A 64 16.64 6.59 1.51
C VAL A 64 17.90 7.44 1.36
N VAL A 65 17.84 8.69 1.82
CA VAL A 65 19.01 9.57 1.91
C VAL A 65 19.53 9.51 3.33
N GLN A 66 20.78 9.07 3.49
CA GLN A 66 21.45 9.11 4.78
C GLN A 66 21.94 10.52 5.06
N ILE A 67 21.58 11.07 6.21
CA ILE A 67 21.95 12.42 6.63
C ILE A 67 23.12 12.30 7.60
N VAL A 68 24.23 12.95 7.27
CA VAL A 68 25.45 12.99 8.09
C VAL A 68 25.73 14.43 8.54
N PRO A 69 26.18 14.63 9.79
CA PRO A 69 26.60 15.96 10.24
C PRO A 69 27.89 16.38 9.54
N GLN A 70 27.99 17.68 9.23
CA GLN A 70 29.20 18.28 8.67
C GLN A 70 30.32 18.43 9.71
N VAL A 71 29.97 18.39 10.99
CA VAL A 71 30.88 18.62 12.11
C VAL A 71 30.85 17.44 13.07
N ARG A 72 31.99 17.17 13.72
CA ARG A 72 32.10 16.10 14.71
C ARG A 72 31.68 16.61 16.08
N GLY A 73 30.96 15.83 16.86
CA GLY A 73 30.62 16.21 18.23
C GLY A 73 29.65 15.25 18.88
N ARG A 74 29.42 15.45 20.18
CA ARG A 74 28.48 14.64 20.95
C ARG A 74 27.05 15.08 20.63
N VAL A 75 26.18 14.11 20.32
CA VAL A 75 24.74 14.39 20.14
C VAL A 75 24.12 14.61 21.52
N ILE A 76 23.45 15.75 21.70
CA ILE A 76 22.79 16.14 22.96
C ILE A 76 21.29 15.86 22.94
N GLU A 77 20.65 15.95 21.77
CA GLU A 77 19.20 15.84 21.63
C GLU A 77 18.84 15.28 20.25
N VAL A 78 17.85 14.38 20.20
CA VAL A 78 17.25 13.86 18.96
C VAL A 78 15.73 14.06 19.08
N PRO A 79 15.20 15.20 18.62
CA PRO A 79 13.79 15.57 18.83
C PRO A 79 12.81 14.82 17.91
N VAL A 80 13.30 14.07 16.92
CA VAL A 80 12.47 13.35 15.94
C VAL A 80 12.52 11.85 16.21
N THR A 81 11.37 11.18 16.16
CA THR A 81 11.27 9.72 16.29
C THR A 81 11.22 9.03 14.93
N GLY A 82 11.49 7.72 14.92
CA GLY A 82 11.48 6.94 13.68
C GLY A 82 10.11 6.97 13.00
N ASN A 83 10.10 7.13 11.67
CA ASN A 83 8.90 7.24 10.82
C ASN A 83 8.06 8.51 11.00
N ASP A 84 8.57 9.54 11.68
CA ASP A 84 7.90 10.83 11.75
C ASP A 84 7.93 11.57 10.41
N TYR A 85 6.85 12.29 10.12
CA TYR A 85 6.77 13.18 8.97
C TYR A 85 7.50 14.50 9.26
N VAL A 86 8.68 14.66 8.68
CA VAL A 86 9.51 15.87 8.83
C VAL A 86 9.36 16.82 7.64
N LYS A 87 9.43 18.13 7.89
CA LYS A 87 9.46 19.15 6.85
C LYS A 87 10.89 19.62 6.61
N GLN A 88 11.12 20.28 5.47
CA GLN A 88 12.39 20.92 5.22
C GLN A 88 12.71 21.95 6.32
N GLY A 89 13.93 21.90 6.85
CA GLY A 89 14.37 22.77 7.94
C GLY A 89 14.08 22.24 9.35
N THR A 90 13.40 21.10 9.50
CA THR A 90 13.23 20.46 10.81
C THR A 90 14.58 19.97 11.34
N VAL A 91 14.87 20.31 12.60
CA VAL A 91 16.08 19.86 13.30
C VAL A 91 15.96 18.37 13.59
N LEU A 92 16.86 17.55 13.02
CA LEU A 92 16.85 16.10 13.21
C LEU A 92 17.61 15.67 14.47
N PHE A 93 18.70 16.35 14.78
CA PHE A 93 19.49 16.14 15.99
C PHE A 93 20.33 17.39 16.27
N LYS A 94 20.68 17.60 17.54
CA LYS A 94 21.54 18.70 17.99
C LYS A 94 22.87 18.16 18.49
N ILE A 95 23.95 18.80 18.09
CA ILE A 95 25.32 18.51 18.53
C ILE A 95 25.71 19.53 19.61
N ASP A 96 26.46 19.10 20.61
CA ASP A 96 27.05 19.95 21.65
C ASP A 96 27.90 21.08 21.03
N PRO A 97 27.52 22.36 21.20
CA PRO A 97 28.23 23.48 20.61
C PRO A 97 29.44 23.95 21.43
N THR A 98 29.67 23.45 22.65
CA THR A 98 30.64 24.06 23.58
C THR A 98 32.04 24.20 22.99
N GLN A 99 32.57 23.16 22.33
CA GLN A 99 33.91 23.23 21.72
C GLN A 99 33.98 24.25 20.58
N TYR A 100 32.91 24.34 19.79
CA TYR A 100 32.83 25.28 18.67
C TYR A 100 32.68 26.72 19.15
N GLN A 101 31.85 26.96 20.17
CA GLN A 101 31.69 28.29 20.75
C GLN A 101 32.99 28.79 21.41
N ASN A 102 33.71 27.91 22.11
CA ASN A 102 35.00 28.26 22.70
C ASN A 102 36.03 28.66 21.63
N ALA A 103 36.06 27.95 20.49
CA ALA A 103 36.94 28.27 19.37
C ALA A 103 36.59 29.63 18.74
N VAL A 104 35.29 29.93 18.56
CA VAL A 104 34.82 31.23 18.07
C VAL A 104 35.26 32.35 19.01
N ASN A 105 34.99 32.22 20.31
CA ASN A 105 35.35 33.22 21.30
C ASN A 105 36.88 33.47 21.34
N GLN A 106 37.68 32.42 21.19
CA GLN A 106 39.15 32.55 21.13
C GLN A 106 39.60 33.33 19.88
N LEU A 107 38.96 33.11 18.74
CA LEU A 107 39.27 33.80 17.49
C LEU A 107 38.84 35.27 17.52
N GLU A 108 37.67 35.56 18.08
CA GLU A 108 37.18 36.94 18.27
C GLU A 108 38.11 37.74 19.19
N GLY A 109 38.57 37.14 20.30
CA GLY A 109 39.55 37.78 21.19
C GLY A 109 40.89 38.06 20.49
N LYS A 110 41.35 37.15 19.61
CA LYS A 110 42.55 37.38 18.78
C LYS A 110 42.33 38.48 17.75
N LEU A 111 41.14 38.58 17.16
CA LEU A 111 40.84 39.63 16.18
C LEU A 111 40.83 41.00 16.85
N ALA A 112 40.17 41.13 18.01
CA ALA A 112 40.11 42.37 18.78
C ALA A 112 41.49 42.83 19.30
N ALA A 113 42.39 41.89 19.57
CA ALA A 113 43.77 42.21 19.98
C ALA A 113 44.69 42.58 18.79
N ASN A 114 44.32 42.24 17.55
CA ASN A 114 45.08 42.53 16.34
C ASN A 114 44.50 43.71 15.53
N GLN A 115 43.41 44.33 16.00
CA GLN A 115 42.89 45.61 15.53
C GLN A 115 43.41 46.75 16.42
#